data_AF-A0A378VT60-F1
#
_entry.id   AF-A0A378VT60-F1
#
_cell.length_a   1.000
_cell.length_b   1.000
_cell.length_c   1.000
_cell.angle_alpha   90.00
_cell.angle_beta   90.00
_cell.angle_gamma   90.00
#
_symmetry.space_group_name_H-M   'P 1'
#
loop_
_entity.id
_entity.type
_entity.pdbx_description
1 polymer ?
#
loop_
_entity_poly.entity_id
_entity_poly.type
_entity_poly.pdbx_seq_one_letter_code
_entity_poly.pdbx_strand_id
1 'polypeptide(L)' 'MCEFKDFRRNIPCFEEYDENSFIGKWYDDGVWDDEEYWKLENALIEVRKNILIRWIYQGTS' A
#
# COMPACT_ATOMS: atom_id res chain seq x y z
N MET A 1 11.98 10.01 -0.26
CA MET A 1 11.63 8.58 -0.44
C MET A 1 10.84 8.11 0.77
N CYS A 2 9.53 8.36 0.78
CA CYS A 2 8.58 7.85 1.79
C CYS A 2 7.72 6.71 1.17
N GLU A 3 8.30 5.93 0.24
CA GLU A 3 7.58 5.28 -0.88
C GLU A 3 6.57 4.18 -0.53
N PHE A 4 6.38 3.82 0.74
CA PHE A 4 5.42 2.77 1.10
C PHE A 4 4.56 3.11 2.31
N LYS A 5 4.53 4.37 2.77
CA LYS A 5 3.79 4.73 3.98
C LYS A 5 2.30 4.38 3.87
N ASP A 6 1.67 4.69 2.74
CA ASP A 6 0.25 4.42 2.51
C ASP A 6 -0.06 2.93 2.28
N PHE A 7 0.93 2.15 1.85
CA PHE A 7 0.81 0.70 1.83
C PHE A 7 0.93 0.09 3.22
N ARG A 8 1.98 0.45 3.97
CA ARG A 8 2.29 -0.14 5.29
C ARG A 8 1.22 0.13 6.33
N ARG A 9 0.59 1.31 6.28
CA ARG A 9 -0.49 1.65 7.20
C ARG A 9 -1.72 0.75 7.10
N ASN A 10 -1.85 0.03 5.98
CA ASN A 10 -2.96 -0.90 5.73
C ASN A 10 -2.63 -2.35 6.17
N ILE A 11 -1.47 -2.61 6.79
CA ILE A 11 -1.04 -3.96 7.17
C ILE A 11 -1.04 -4.10 8.70
N PRO A 12 -1.98 -4.87 9.29
CA PRO A 12 -2.11 -4.98 10.75
C PRO A 12 -0.87 -5.49 11.49
N CYS A 13 0.03 -6.21 10.83
CA CYS A 13 1.25 -6.73 11.44
C CYS A 13 2.45 -5.77 11.38
N PHE A 14 2.29 -4.57 10.83
CA PHE A 14 3.36 -3.57 10.74
C PHE A 14 3.19 -2.51 11.83
N GLU A 15 4.31 -1.92 12.28
CA GLU A 15 4.28 -0.86 13.30
C GLU A 15 3.57 0.40 12.78
N GLU A 16 3.60 0.63 11.48
CA GLU A 16 2.96 1.79 10.85
C GLU A 16 1.46 1.61 10.60
N TYR A 17 0.86 0.50 11.04
CA TYR A 17 -0.58 0.25 10.91
C TYR A 17 -1.39 1.42 11.47
N ASP A 18 -2.40 1.84 10.72
CA ASP A 18 -3.30 2.94 11.07
C ASP A 18 -4.73 2.43 10.98
N GLU A 19 -5.45 2.46 12.09
CA GLU A 19 -6.88 2.11 12.15
C GLU A 19 -7.73 3.01 11.21
N ASN A 20 -7.24 4.22 10.88
CA ASN A 20 -7.91 5.11 9.93
C ASN A 20 -7.53 4.84 8.46
N SER A 21 -6.65 3.88 8.20
CA SER A 21 -6.36 3.42 6.85
C SER A 21 -7.58 2.72 6.22
N PHE A 22 -7.54 2.50 4.91
CA PHE A 22 -8.62 1.79 4.21
C PHE A 22 -8.92 0.43 4.84
N ILE A 23 -7.88 -0.40 5.06
CA ILE A 23 -8.04 -1.72 5.67
C ILE A 23 -8.48 -1.60 7.13
N GLY A 24 -8.01 -0.61 7.89
CA GLY A 24 -8.47 -0.38 9.26
C GLY A 24 -9.97 -0.08 9.33
N LYS A 25 -10.42 0.95 8.59
CA LYS A 25 -11.84 1.31 8.50
C LYS A 25 -12.71 0.16 7.97
N TRP A 26 -12.21 -0.60 7.01
CA TRP A 26 -12.93 -1.74 6.46
C TRP A 26 -13.03 -2.91 7.44
N TYR A 27 -11.94 -3.24 8.13
CA TYR A 27 -11.85 -4.40 9.01
C TYR A 27 -12.57 -4.16 10.34
N ASP A 28 -12.38 -2.99 10.94
CA ASP A 28 -12.88 -2.66 12.27
C ASP A 28 -14.31 -2.08 12.22
N ASP A 29 -14.60 -1.21 11.25
CA ASP A 29 -15.88 -0.48 11.17
C ASP A 29 -16.80 -0.94 10.02
N GLY A 30 -16.30 -1.77 9.09
CA GLY A 30 -17.05 -2.14 7.88
C GLY A 30 -17.31 -0.96 6.95
N VAL A 31 -16.52 0.12 7.07
CA VAL A 31 -16.69 1.36 6.32
C VAL A 31 -15.84 1.32 5.06
N TRP A 32 -16.48 1.53 3.92
CA TRP A 32 -15.80 1.76 2.65
C TRP A 32 -15.49 3.25 2.49
N ASP A 33 -14.21 3.61 2.54
CA ASP A 33 -13.72 4.97 2.34
C ASP A 33 -13.03 5.08 0.98
N ASP A 34 -13.67 5.74 0.01
CA ASP A 34 -13.15 5.89 -1.35
C ASP A 34 -11.81 6.63 -1.40
N GLU A 35 -11.58 7.60 -0.51
CA GLU A 35 -10.34 8.38 -0.51
C GLU A 35 -9.17 7.51 -0.05
N GLU A 36 -9.35 6.76 1.03
CA GLU A 36 -8.35 5.83 1.54
C GLU A 36 -8.12 4.66 0.59
N TYR A 37 -9.17 4.19 -0.11
CA TYR A 37 -9.06 3.18 -1.15
C TYR A 37 -8.10 3.64 -2.27
N TRP A 38 -8.28 4.84 -2.81
CA TRP A 38 -7.42 5.34 -3.88
C TRP A 38 -5.97 5.56 -3.44
N LYS A 39 -5.73 5.93 -2.18
CA LYS A 39 -4.38 6.01 -1.61
C LYS A 39 -3.70 4.64 -1.61
N LEU A 40 -4.41 3.61 -1.15
CA LEU A 40 -3.90 2.24 -1.14
C LEU A 40 -3.66 1.70 -2.56
N GLU A 41 -4.61 1.88 -3.48
CA GLU A 41 -4.48 1.43 -4.87
C GLU A 41 -3.27 2.08 -5.57
N ASN A 42 -3.10 3.39 -5.42
CA ASN A 42 -1.94 4.09 -5.98
C ASN A 42 -0.62 3.55 -5.41
N ALA A 43 -0.57 3.30 -4.09
CA ALA A 43 0.62 2.72 -3.46
C ALA A 43 0.93 1.31 -3.98
N LEU A 44 -0.08 0.46 -4.21
CA LEU A 44 0.09 -0.87 -4.81
C LEU A 44 0.62 -0.80 -6.25
N ILE A 45 0.12 0.14 -7.05
CA ILE A 45 0.60 0.37 -8.42
C ILE A 45 2.07 0.79 -8.41
N GLU A 46 2.49 1.66 -7.48
CA GLU A 46 3.89 2.08 -7.34
C GLU A 46 4.80 0.91 -6.93
N VAL A 47 4.40 0.11 -5.93
CA VAL A 47 5.11 -1.13 -5.53
C VAL A 47 5.32 -2.02 -6.76
N ARG A 48 4.26 -2.26 -7.54
CA ARG A 48 4.32 -3.11 -8.73
C ARG A 48 5.27 -2.55 -9.78
N LYS A 49 5.22 -1.24 -10.06
CA LYS A 49 6.13 -0.58 -11.02
C LYS A 49 7.59 -0.75 -10.59
N ASN A 50 7.88 -0.53 -9.30
CA ASN A 50 9.23 -0.67 -8.75
C ASN A 50 9.76 -2.11 -8.86
N ILE A 51 8.92 -3.11 -8.57
CA ILE A 51 9.28 -4.53 -8.76
C ILE A 51 9.54 -4.82 -10.23
N LEU A 52 8.65 -4.41 -11.14
CA LEU A 52 8.81 -4.65 -12.58
C LEU A 52 10.10 -4.03 -13.12
N ILE A 53 10.38 -2.78 -12.75
CA ILE A 53 11.62 -2.09 -13.10
C ILE A 53 12.83 -2.89 -12.60
N ARG A 54 12.84 -3.30 -11.33
CA ARG A 54 13.93 -4.09 -10.76
C ARG A 54 14.14 -5.42 -11.48
N TRP A 55 13.07 -6.11 -11.88
CA TRP A 55 13.15 -7.37 -12.62
C TRP A 55 13.76 -7.17 -14.02
N ILE A 56 13.40 -6.09 -14.72
CA ILE A 56 13.99 -5.76 -16.02
C ILE A 56 15.50 -5.56 -15.90
N TYR A 57 15.96 -4.82 -14.88
CA TYR A 57 17.40 -4.56 -14.67
C TYR A 57 18.19 -5.77 -14.13
N GLN A 58 17.55 -6.69 -13.41
CA GLN A 58 18.21 -7.90 -12.89
C GLN A 58 18.19 -9.07 -13.89
N GLY A 59 17.28 -9.08 -14.86
CA GLY A 59 17.18 -10.11 -15.90
C GLY A 59 18.09 -9.87 -17.13
N THR A 60 18.82 -8.76 -17.17
CA THR A 60 19.78 -8.41 -18.25
C THR A 60 21.24 -8.65 -17.87
N SER A 61 21.52 -9.48 -16.85
CA SER A 61 22.87 -9.88 -16.45
C SER A 61 23.26 -11.24 -17.02
#